data_AF-A0A173MH23-F1
#
_entry.id   AF-A0A173MH23-F1
#
_cell.length_a   1.000
_cell.length_b   1.000
_cell.length_c   1.000
_cell.angle_alpha   90.00
_cell.angle_beta   90.00
_cell.angle_gamma   90.00
#
_symmetry.space_group_name_H-M   'P 1'
#
loop_
_entity.id
_entity.type
_entity.pdbx_description
1 polymer ?
#
loop_
_entity_poly.entity_id
_entity_poly.type
_entity_poly.pdbx_seq_one_letter_code
_entity_poly.pdbx_strand_id
1 'polypeptide(L)' 'MSDCTNTAATTEERVKINKDDPEEVAYMHRQFPLMQYELIVEAIEEAGPYKDEIMTYLNCRK' A
#
# COMPACT_ATOMS: atom_id res chain seq x y z
N MET A 1 -10.36 11.73 15.79
CA MET A 1 -9.94 10.37 15.38
C MET A 1 -10.37 10.24 13.93
N SER A 2 -9.42 10.27 13.00
CA SER A 2 -9.73 10.27 11.57
C SER A 2 -10.18 8.88 11.15
N ASP A 3 -11.44 8.74 10.77
CA ASP A 3 -12.03 7.53 10.23
C ASP A 3 -11.42 7.24 8.84
N CYS A 4 -10.48 6.30 8.75
CA CYS A 4 -10.03 5.70 7.48
C CYS A 4 -11.07 4.67 6.98
N THR A 5 -12.38 4.98 7.02
CA THR A 5 -13.45 4.05 6.62
C THR A 5 -13.70 4.10 5.11
N ASN A 6 -13.10 3.13 4.42
CA ASN A 6 -13.67 2.34 3.32
C ASN A 6 -14.55 3.12 2.33
N THR A 7 -13.91 3.80 1.38
CA THR A 7 -14.61 4.27 0.18
C THR A 7 -14.81 3.08 -0.73
N ALA A 8 -16.05 2.61 -0.84
CA ALA A 8 -16.46 1.58 -1.80
C ALA A 8 -16.23 2.09 -3.23
N ALA A 9 -15.04 1.80 -3.76
CA ALA A 9 -14.69 2.06 -5.15
C ALA A 9 -15.27 0.94 -6.02
N THR A 10 -16.13 1.37 -6.94
CA THR A 10 -16.65 0.64 -8.10
C THR A 10 -15.62 -0.32 -8.69
N THR A 11 -15.97 -1.60 -8.82
CA THR A 11 -15.44 -2.71 -9.64
C THR A 11 -14.15 -2.51 -10.48
N GLU A 12 -13.14 -1.83 -9.95
CA GLU A 12 -11.80 -1.81 -10.49
C GLU A 12 -11.08 -3.02 -9.89
N GLU A 13 -10.54 -3.85 -10.78
CA GLU A 13 -9.78 -5.03 -10.43
C GLU A 13 -8.68 -4.62 -9.43
N ARG A 14 -8.80 -5.07 -8.18
CA ARG A 14 -7.87 -4.64 -7.13
C ARG A 14 -6.46 -5.04 -7.53
N VAL A 15 -5.59 -4.05 -7.70
CA VAL A 15 -4.20 -4.27 -8.06
C VAL A 15 -3.50 -4.93 -6.87
N LYS A 16 -3.02 -6.16 -7.08
CA LYS A 16 -2.17 -6.86 -6.11
C LYS A 16 -0.73 -6.43 -6.30
N ILE A 17 -0.03 -6.29 -5.19
CA ILE A 17 1.39 -5.98 -5.06
C ILE A 17 2.04 -7.20 -4.39
N ASN A 18 3.00 -7.79 -5.09
CA ASN A 18 3.86 -8.85 -4.65
C ASN A 18 5.09 -8.24 -3.98
N LYS A 19 5.21 -8.44 -2.66
CA LYS A 19 6.38 -8.01 -1.89
C LYS A 19 7.69 -8.65 -2.34
N ASP A 20 7.62 -9.81 -2.99
CA ASP A 20 8.78 -10.55 -3.49
C ASP A 20 9.20 -10.07 -4.89
N ASP A 21 8.39 -9.22 -5.54
CA ASP A 21 8.74 -8.57 -6.80
C ASP A 21 9.36 -7.18 -6.54
N PRO A 22 10.68 -7.02 -6.75
CA PRO A 22 11.35 -5.74 -6.51
C PRO A 22 10.82 -4.61 -7.41
N GLU A 23 10.25 -4.89 -8.58
CA GLU A 23 9.67 -3.86 -9.44
C GLU A 23 8.38 -3.29 -8.85
N GLU A 24 7.53 -4.15 -8.26
CA GLU A 24 6.28 -3.73 -7.64
C GLU A 24 6.51 -3.00 -6.31
N VAL A 25 7.50 -3.45 -5.52
CA VAL A 25 7.91 -2.72 -4.31
C VAL A 25 8.54 -1.37 -4.68
N ALA A 26 9.40 -1.32 -5.72
CA ALA A 26 9.95 -0.06 -6.22
C ALA A 26 8.86 0.88 -6.75
N TYR A 27 7.82 0.35 -7.40
CA TYR A 27 6.66 1.13 -7.81
C TYR A 27 5.99 1.81 -6.62
N MET A 28 5.76 1.08 -5.52
CA MET A 28 5.18 1.64 -4.29
C MET A 28 6.11 2.67 -3.64
N HIS A 29 7.41 2.42 -3.59
CA HIS A 29 8.40 3.38 -3.09
C HIS A 29 8.43 4.68 -3.91
N ARG A 30 8.17 4.63 -5.23
CA ARG A 30 8.04 5.86 -6.04
C ARG A 30 6.83 6.71 -5.63
N GLN A 31 5.76 6.11 -5.13
CA GLN A 31 4.58 6.83 -4.62
C GLN A 31 4.83 7.40 -3.22
N PHE A 32 5.65 6.71 -2.42
CA PHE A 32 6.02 7.11 -1.07
C PHE A 32 7.55 7.27 -0.94
N PRO A 33 8.15 8.28 -1.59
CA PRO A 33 9.62 8.43 -1.64
C PRO A 33 10.26 8.74 -0.28
N LEU A 34 9.44 9.05 0.73
CA LEU A 34 9.87 9.29 2.11
C LEU A 34 9.86 8.00 2.96
N MET A 35 9.23 6.93 2.49
CA MET A 35 9.18 5.65 3.17
C MET A 35 10.36 4.79 2.74
N GLN A 36 11.01 4.12 3.69
CA GLN A 36 12.07 3.16 3.37
C GLN A 36 11.48 1.90 2.73
N TYR A 37 12.29 1.20 1.93
CA TYR A 37 11.88 -0.02 1.24
C TYR A 37 11.33 -1.06 2.21
N GLU A 38 11.97 -1.22 3.36
CA GLU A 38 11.54 -2.14 4.43
C GLU A 38 10.13 -1.80 4.94
N LEU A 39 9.79 -0.52 5.08
CA LEU A 39 8.45 -0.09 5.52
C LEU A 39 7.37 -0.36 4.47
N ILE A 40 7.72 -0.33 3.18
CA ILE A 40 6.80 -0.70 2.10
C ILE A 40 6.52 -2.21 2.18
N VAL A 41 7.56 -3.03 2.35
CA VAL A 41 7.41 -4.49 2.49
C VAL A 41 6.57 -4.84 3.72
N GLU A 42 6.86 -4.23 4.86
CA GLU A 42 6.08 -4.40 6.09
C GLU A 42 4.62 -3.99 5.87
N ALA A 43 4.36 -2.88 5.16
CA ALA A 43 3.01 -2.45 4.85
C ALA A 43 2.26 -3.44 3.94
N ILE A 44 2.94 -4.11 3.00
CA ILE A 44 2.35 -5.19 2.19
C ILE A 44 1.99 -6.41 3.05
N GLU A 45 2.82 -6.74 4.04
CA GLU A 45 2.57 -7.84 4.97
C GLU A 45 1.42 -7.54 5.95
N GLU A 46 1.36 -6.32 6.48
CA GLU A 46 0.39 -5.90 7.50
C GLU A 46 -0.97 -5.50 6.90
N ALA A 47 -0.97 -4.70 5.83
CA ALA A 47 -2.20 -4.24 5.19
C ALA A 47 -2.81 -5.31 4.27
N GLY A 48 -1.97 -6.21 3.74
CA GLY A 48 -2.34 -7.17 2.70
C GLY A 48 -1.79 -6.78 1.33
N PRO A 49 -1.90 -7.68 0.33
CA PRO A 49 -1.26 -7.50 -0.97
C PRO A 49 -1.97 -6.47 -1.85
N TYR A 50 -3.05 -5.82 -1.41
CA TYR A 50 -3.81 -4.92 -2.27
C TYR A 50 -3.30 -3.48 -2.19
N LYS A 51 -3.04 -2.89 -3.35
CA LYS A 51 -2.43 -1.55 -3.48
C LYS A 51 -3.19 -0.46 -2.71
N ASP A 52 -4.52 -0.48 -2.75
CA ASP A 52 -5.40 0.46 -2.05
C ASP A 52 -5.30 0.33 -0.54
N GLU A 53 -5.26 -0.91 -0.03
CA GLU A 53 -5.07 -1.22 1.39
C GLU A 53 -3.69 -0.74 1.86
N ILE A 54 -2.63 -1.03 1.10
CA ILE A 54 -1.25 -0.58 1.40
C ILE A 54 -1.15 0.95 1.38
N MET A 55 -1.71 1.61 0.37
CA MET A 55 -1.73 3.08 0.27
C MET A 55 -2.46 3.71 1.45
N THR A 56 -3.59 3.12 1.85
CA THR A 56 -4.38 3.57 3.00
C THR A 56 -3.57 3.40 4.28
N TYR A 57 -2.96 2.24 4.48
CA TYR A 57 -2.11 1.94 5.62
C TYR A 57 -0.93 2.92 5.73
N LEU A 58 -0.18 3.12 4.65
CA LEU A 58 0.96 4.05 4.60
C LEU A 58 0.55 5.51 4.81
N ASN A 59 -0.64 5.92 4.34
CA ASN A 59 -1.15 7.28 4.59
C ASN A 59 -1.59 7.48 6.05
N CYS A 60 -2.21 6.50 6.69
CA CYS A 60 -2.66 6.62 8.08
C CYS A 60 -1.48 6.49 9.09
N ARG A 61 -0.28 6.02 8.67
CA ARG A 61 0.94 5.89 9.50
C ARG A 61 1.80 7.18 9.59
N LYS A 62 1.34 8.29 8.99
CA LYS A 62 1.99 9.62 9.08
C LYS A 62 1.87 10.27 10.46
#